data_AF-A0A6A4GVE0-F1
#
_entry.id   AF-A0A6A4GVE0-F1
#
_cell.length_a   1.000
_cell.length_b   1.000
_cell.length_c   1.000
_cell.angle_alpha   90.00
_cell.angle_beta   90.00
_cell.angle_gamma   90.00
#
_symmetry.space_group_name_H-M   'P 1'
#
loop_
_entity.id
_entity.type
_entity.pdbx_description
1 polymer ?
#
loop_
_entity_poly.entity_id
_entity_poly.type
_entity_poly.pdbx_seq_one_letter_code
_entity_poly.pdbx_strand_id
1 'polypeptide(L)'
;MFILNLLNGFLFFFSRLFKLRGKDRPSSYISRLPVEILSTILALSRPESLTRRFDGPASPSITPKQDEFPALFVSRHWRATSKGILNIKPFPVYLNIFLASHNNASIRKHINSIIKSRLRDYLQHSVPASLSFHVHQGGSRSDEVPIAILKLLCEHSEHWENVSLHLLPGDFHSIRNDLDSLPLLKSLELQDTTPRNLHPILTGAPALLPCFSSAPALRTLMLKASILCDPPINMPWSQLTNITISFCNPRDFYLILASCDNISECALKGYDRSSINWTPPVTPLSHFTVQKLALTNCNLAHFLPLLHAPNVKELYSDCAIFDTADAQSINTLPSLHEARLRWVHVEDRLLFKVLGSIRVAKLDLELVLDMPKRGFFVLQTKPRLQHLSIKFRNTTDEAGLIRMITRKMSRDTLPGQRLLSLHIEAHLSLKTIEQLTELWNSGTAITGLRKCRQLAEQAKAYARTSDYAKRRARRKEKRLCPQAFAKRRD
;
A
#
# COMPACT_ATOMS: atom_id res chain seq x y z
N MET A 1 16.30 -5.91 18.18
CA MET A 1 14.93 -5.57 18.63
C MET A 1 14.73 -5.76 20.14
N PHE A 2 15.11 -6.89 20.73
CA PHE A 2 14.90 -7.16 22.16
C PHE A 2 15.67 -6.20 23.10
N ILE A 3 16.95 -5.89 22.80
CA ILE A 3 17.79 -4.94 23.57
C ILE A 3 17.25 -3.50 23.48
N LEU A 4 16.76 -3.09 22.30
CA LEU A 4 16.13 -1.78 22.09
C LEU A 4 14.81 -1.63 22.85
N ASN A 5 13.99 -2.69 22.90
CA ASN A 5 12.77 -2.71 23.71
C ASN A 5 13.08 -2.71 25.22
N LEU A 6 14.15 -3.38 25.64
CA LEU A 6 14.64 -3.33 27.02
C LEU A 6 15.12 -1.93 27.39
N LEU A 7 15.90 -1.28 26.52
CA LEU A 7 16.40 0.09 26.74
C LEU A 7 15.29 1.14 26.71
N ASN A 8 14.33 1.05 25.79
CA ASN A 8 13.17 1.96 25.74
C ASN A 8 12.24 1.74 26.94
N GLY A 9 12.00 0.48 27.33
CA GLY A 9 11.28 0.14 28.56
C GLY A 9 12.00 0.67 29.80
N PHE A 10 13.32 0.56 29.85
CA PHE A 10 14.17 1.10 30.91
C PHE A 10 14.08 2.63 30.99
N LEU A 11 14.26 3.34 29.87
CA LEU A 11 14.16 4.81 29.82
C LEU A 11 12.75 5.32 30.19
N PHE A 12 11.70 4.64 29.73
CA PHE A 12 10.32 4.97 30.08
C PHE A 12 10.04 4.73 31.56
N PHE A 13 10.52 3.60 32.12
CA PHE A 13 10.42 3.26 33.54
C PHE A 13 11.14 4.31 34.40
N PHE A 14 12.34 4.75 34.02
CA PHE A 14 13.05 5.84 34.71
C PHE A 14 12.29 7.16 34.64
N SER A 15 11.74 7.55 33.48
CA SER A 15 10.95 8.80 33.35
C SER A 15 9.73 8.83 34.27
N ARG A 16 9.08 7.67 34.50
CA ARG A 16 7.96 7.52 35.43
C ARG A 16 8.42 7.53 36.89
N LEU A 17 9.53 6.88 37.21
CA LEU A 17 10.16 6.93 38.53
C LEU A 17 10.54 8.36 38.95
N PHE A 18 11.01 9.18 37.99
CA PHE A 18 11.33 10.59 38.23
C PHE A 18 10.10 11.49 38.48
N LYS A 19 8.90 11.11 38.02
CA LYS A 19 7.65 11.83 38.31
C LYS A 19 7.06 11.51 39.69
N LEU A 20 7.47 10.41 40.32
CA LEU A 20 6.80 9.88 41.51
C LEU A 20 7.54 10.12 42.85
N ARG A 21 8.73 10.72 42.87
CA ARG A 21 9.47 10.96 44.13
C ARG A 21 9.62 12.43 44.49
N GLY A 22 8.93 12.80 45.57
CA GLY A 22 9.16 14.02 46.33
C GLY A 22 10.52 14.04 47.02
N LYS A 23 11.22 15.15 46.83
CA LYS A 23 12.23 15.84 47.67
C LYS A 23 13.48 15.16 48.25
N ASP A 24 13.67 13.84 48.29
CA ASP A 24 14.95 13.28 48.79
C ASP A 24 15.77 12.56 47.69
N ARG A 25 16.94 13.14 47.38
CA ARG A 25 17.84 12.80 46.26
C ARG A 25 18.90 11.77 46.67
N PRO A 26 18.86 10.52 46.18
CA PRO A 26 20.06 9.88 45.69
C PRO A 26 20.31 10.41 44.27
N SER A 27 21.42 11.12 44.06
CA SER A 27 21.87 11.46 42.71
C SER A 27 21.98 10.16 41.91
N SER A 28 21.04 9.89 41.00
CA SER A 28 21.01 8.64 40.25
C SER A 28 22.36 8.45 39.56
N TYR A 29 23.02 7.30 39.73
CA TYR A 29 24.32 6.98 39.10
C TYR A 29 24.35 7.28 37.58
N ILE A 30 23.18 7.24 36.94
CA ILE A 30 22.95 7.57 35.52
C ILE A 30 23.35 9.03 35.17
N SER A 31 23.22 9.99 36.09
CA SER A 31 23.64 11.38 35.84
C SER A 31 25.15 11.59 35.98
N ARG A 32 25.90 10.56 36.38
CA ARG A 32 27.38 10.56 36.49
C ARG A 32 28.05 9.71 35.40
N LEU A 33 27.29 9.17 34.45
CA LEU A 33 27.87 8.46 33.32
C LEU A 33 28.80 9.40 32.52
N PRO A 34 29.97 8.94 32.08
CA PRO A 34 30.80 9.66 31.11
C PRO A 34 30.00 10.04 29.86
N VAL A 35 30.33 11.19 29.27
CA VAL A 35 29.62 11.74 28.10
C VAL A 35 29.63 10.77 26.93
N GLU A 36 30.67 9.97 26.78
CA GLU A 36 30.88 8.97 25.73
C GLU A 36 29.92 7.78 25.87
N ILE A 37 29.71 7.32 27.11
CA ILE A 37 28.78 6.23 27.40
C ILE A 37 27.34 6.75 27.21
N LEU A 38 27.07 7.94 27.74
CA LEU A 38 25.76 8.57 27.60
C LEU A 38 25.44 8.86 26.13
N SER A 39 26.40 9.32 25.34
CA SER A 39 26.20 9.60 23.92
C SER A 39 25.91 8.33 23.12
N THR A 40 26.60 7.23 23.44
CA THR A 40 26.33 5.92 22.85
C THR A 40 24.91 5.43 23.16
N ILE A 41 24.49 5.51 24.43
CA ILE A 41 23.13 5.14 24.83
C ILE A 41 22.08 5.98 24.09
N LEU A 42 22.29 7.30 24.03
CA LEU A 42 21.37 8.22 23.37
C LEU A 42 21.33 8.04 21.85
N ALA A 43 22.46 7.71 21.22
CA ALA A 43 22.52 7.37 19.80
C ALA A 43 21.71 6.09 19.48
N LEU A 44 21.71 5.11 20.38
CA LEU A 44 20.91 3.87 20.26
C LEU A 44 19.43 4.06 20.58
N SER A 45 19.10 5.01 21.46
CA SER A 45 17.72 5.31 21.91
C SER A 45 17.01 6.34 21.04
N ARG A 46 17.56 6.59 19.86
CA ARG A 46 17.15 7.64 18.95
C ARG A 46 15.91 7.20 18.15
N PRO A 47 14.85 8.03 18.01
CA PRO A 47 13.77 7.71 17.07
C PRO A 47 14.30 7.65 15.63
N GLU A 48 13.72 6.76 14.83
CA GLU A 48 14.11 6.54 13.43
C GLU A 48 13.94 7.82 12.59
N SER A 49 12.86 8.57 12.82
CA SER A 49 12.60 9.86 12.19
C SER A 49 11.71 10.74 13.05
N LEU A 50 11.74 12.05 12.81
CA LEU A 50 10.80 13.01 13.38
C LEU A 50 9.73 13.36 12.35
N THR A 51 8.45 13.14 12.68
CA THR A 51 7.34 13.58 11.83
C THR A 51 6.89 14.99 12.20
N ARG A 52 6.82 15.88 11.21
CA ARG A 52 6.44 17.28 11.38
C ARG A 52 5.30 17.60 10.41
N ARG A 53 4.12 17.89 10.94
CA ARG A 53 2.91 18.14 10.15
C ARG A 53 2.67 19.64 10.00
N PHE A 54 2.36 20.07 8.78
CA PHE A 54 2.01 21.44 8.41
C PHE A 54 0.63 21.45 7.75
N ASP A 55 -0.41 21.66 8.55
CA ASP A 55 -1.81 21.64 8.11
C ASP A 55 -2.65 22.80 8.67
N GLY A 56 -2.03 23.78 9.34
CA GLY A 56 -2.76 24.90 9.94
C GLY A 56 -1.91 25.86 10.79
N PRO A 57 -2.56 26.63 11.70
CA PRO A 57 -1.93 27.69 12.49
C PRO A 57 -1.12 27.16 13.69
N ALA A 58 -1.02 25.86 13.93
CA ALA A 58 -0.06 25.30 14.89
C ALA A 58 1.23 24.90 14.17
N SER A 59 2.38 25.47 14.55
CA SER A 59 3.68 25.07 14.00
C SER A 59 4.17 23.83 14.73
N PRO A 60 4.76 22.85 14.03
CA PRO A 60 5.52 21.83 14.72
C PRO A 60 6.80 22.46 15.30
N SER A 61 7.18 22.06 16.51
CA SER A 61 8.38 22.57 17.16
C SER A 61 9.65 22.04 16.47
N ILE A 62 10.66 22.92 16.34
CA ILE A 62 12.00 22.53 15.85
C ILE A 62 12.60 21.50 16.81
N THR A 63 12.51 21.75 18.11
CA THR A 63 12.92 20.79 19.14
C THR A 63 11.94 19.61 19.19
N PRO A 64 12.45 18.37 19.28
CA PRO A 64 11.62 17.21 19.58
C PRO A 64 10.77 17.42 20.82
N LYS A 65 9.54 16.93 20.77
CA LYS A 65 8.66 16.91 21.96
C LYS A 65 9.14 15.84 22.94
N GLN A 66 8.66 15.92 24.18
CA GLN A 66 9.07 14.99 25.24
C GLN A 66 8.70 13.54 24.94
N ASP A 67 7.60 13.31 24.24
CA ASP A 67 7.15 12.00 23.76
C ASP A 67 7.99 11.47 22.60
N GLU A 68 8.54 12.34 21.76
CA GLU A 68 9.38 11.97 20.61
C GLU A 68 10.82 11.65 21.02
N PHE A 69 11.39 12.45 21.92
CA PHE A 69 12.75 12.23 22.42
C PHE A 69 12.88 12.61 23.90
N PRO A 70 12.46 11.71 24.83
CA PRO A 70 12.40 11.98 26.26
C PRO A 70 13.73 12.44 26.86
N ALA A 71 14.85 11.99 26.29
CA ALA A 71 16.21 12.30 26.74
C ALA A 71 16.50 13.80 26.89
N LEU A 72 15.92 14.65 26.04
CA LEU A 72 16.07 16.11 26.11
C LEU A 72 15.49 16.74 27.39
N PHE A 73 14.62 16.01 28.07
CA PHE A 73 13.82 16.51 29.18
C PHE A 73 14.16 15.84 30.53
N VAL A 74 15.16 14.95 30.59
CA VAL A 74 15.56 14.25 31.81
C VAL A 74 16.37 15.14 32.75
N SER A 75 17.49 15.69 32.29
CA SER A 75 18.40 16.54 33.09
C SER A 75 19.16 17.53 32.21
N ARG A 76 19.81 18.53 32.80
CA ARG A 76 20.65 19.49 32.05
C ARG A 76 21.80 18.78 31.31
N HIS A 77 22.43 17.80 31.97
CA HIS A 77 23.52 17.02 31.38
C HIS A 77 23.04 16.18 30.19
N TRP A 78 21.95 15.44 30.36
CA TRP A 78 21.33 14.66 29.27
C TRP A 78 20.90 15.53 28.10
N ARG A 79 20.35 16.72 28.38
CA ARG A 79 19.96 17.69 27.36
C ARG A 79 21.18 18.20 26.58
N ALA A 80 22.28 18.53 27.25
CA ALA A 80 23.50 18.99 26.60
C ALA A 80 24.11 17.90 25.70
N THR A 81 24.25 16.67 26.21
CA THR A 81 24.76 15.53 25.45
C THR A 81 23.85 15.18 24.27
N SER A 82 22.53 15.18 24.49
CA SER A 82 21.53 15.01 23.42
C SER A 82 21.71 16.06 22.33
N LYS A 83 21.77 17.35 22.68
CA LYS A 83 22.01 18.43 21.71
C LYS A 83 23.32 18.26 20.94
N GLY A 84 24.40 17.85 21.62
CA GLY A 84 25.68 17.56 20.98
C GLY A 84 25.57 16.47 19.91
N ILE A 85 24.88 15.36 20.23
CA ILE A 85 24.64 14.27 19.27
C ILE A 85 23.79 14.75 18.10
N LEU A 86 22.77 15.56 18.35
CA LEU A 86 21.90 16.08 17.30
C LEU A 86 22.61 17.05 16.36
N ASN A 87 23.61 17.78 16.85
CA ASN A 87 24.45 18.62 16.00
C ASN A 87 25.39 17.78 15.12
N ILE A 88 25.93 16.67 15.64
CA ILE A 88 26.83 15.78 14.89
C ILE A 88 26.05 14.93 13.87
N LYS A 89 24.89 14.42 14.27
CA LYS A 89 24.03 13.58 13.45
C LYS A 89 22.60 14.05 13.61
N PRO A 90 22.12 14.99 12.78
CA PRO A 90 20.74 15.47 12.84
C PRO A 90 19.71 14.39 12.56
N PHE A 91 18.46 14.62 12.97
CA PHE A 91 17.38 13.64 12.76
C PHE A 91 16.98 13.64 11.29
N PRO A 92 16.74 12.46 10.69
CA PRO A 92 15.91 12.40 9.51
C PRO A 92 14.55 13.01 9.86
N VAL A 93 14.10 13.96 9.04
CA VAL A 93 12.81 14.61 9.23
C VAL A 93 11.86 14.18 8.13
N TYR A 94 10.64 13.80 8.53
CA TYR A 94 9.52 13.59 7.62
C TYR A 94 8.54 14.76 7.72
N LEU A 95 8.46 15.59 6.69
CA LEU A 95 7.50 16.68 6.61
C LEU A 95 6.20 16.19 5.96
N ASN A 96 5.07 16.38 6.63
CA ASN A 96 3.75 16.12 6.04
C ASN A 96 3.03 17.46 5.82
N ILE A 97 2.99 17.92 4.58
CA ILE A 97 2.49 19.23 4.18
C ILE A 97 1.13 19.05 3.51
N PHE A 98 0.07 19.52 4.17
CA PHE A 98 -1.28 19.45 3.66
C PHE A 98 -1.75 20.83 3.22
N LEU A 99 -1.84 21.04 1.91
CA LEU A 99 -2.35 22.27 1.32
C LEU A 99 -3.87 22.15 1.23
N ALA A 100 -4.55 22.76 2.20
CA ALA A 100 -5.98 22.59 2.40
C ALA A 100 -6.81 23.08 1.20
N SER A 101 -7.76 22.25 0.77
CA SER A 101 -8.84 22.69 -0.11
C SER A 101 -9.82 23.55 0.69
N HIS A 102 -9.77 24.86 0.51
CA HIS A 102 -10.79 25.76 1.06
C HIS A 102 -11.54 26.44 -0.09
N ASN A 103 -12.87 26.50 0.01
CA ASN A 103 -13.73 27.10 -1.02
C ASN A 103 -13.44 28.61 -1.20
N ASN A 104 -13.17 29.30 -0.09
CA ASN A 104 -12.75 30.70 -0.10
C ASN A 104 -11.24 30.81 -0.41
N ALA A 105 -10.92 31.46 -1.53
CA ALA A 105 -9.56 31.67 -2.01
C ALA A 105 -8.70 32.52 -1.04
N SER A 106 -9.26 33.51 -0.37
CA SER A 106 -8.52 34.37 0.56
C SER A 106 -8.07 33.60 1.79
N ILE A 107 -8.93 32.75 2.35
CA ILE A 107 -8.60 31.86 3.47
C ILE A 107 -7.51 30.86 3.05
N ARG A 108 -7.63 30.28 1.85
CA ARG A 108 -6.64 29.36 1.29
C ARG A 108 -5.27 30.01 1.12
N LYS A 109 -5.20 31.22 0.53
CA LYS A 109 -3.97 32.02 0.41
C LYS A 109 -3.36 32.32 1.78
N HIS A 110 -4.18 32.71 2.75
CA HIS A 110 -3.71 33.00 4.11
C HIS A 110 -3.08 31.76 4.79
N ILE A 111 -3.77 30.61 4.75
CA ILE A 111 -3.26 29.35 5.30
C ILE A 111 -1.94 28.95 4.62
N ASN A 112 -1.90 28.98 3.28
CA ASN A 112 -0.69 28.60 2.54
C ASN A 112 0.47 29.57 2.80
N SER A 113 0.21 30.86 3.02
CA SER A 113 1.24 31.84 3.42
C SER A 113 1.82 31.53 4.81
N ILE A 114 0.96 31.17 5.78
CA ILE A 114 1.39 30.73 7.11
C ILE A 114 2.26 29.47 7.01
N ILE A 115 1.81 28.47 6.24
CA ILE A 115 2.56 27.23 6.00
C ILE A 115 3.93 27.55 5.41
N LYS A 116 3.99 28.37 4.34
CA LYS A 116 5.22 28.76 3.67
C LYS A 116 6.20 29.45 4.62
N SER A 117 5.74 30.45 5.37
CA SER A 117 6.60 31.19 6.33
C SER A 117 7.22 30.24 7.35
N ARG A 118 6.41 29.35 7.93
CA ARG A 118 6.86 28.43 8.97
C ARG A 118 7.74 27.31 8.44
N LEU A 119 7.44 26.82 7.24
CA LEU A 119 8.30 25.87 6.57
C LEU A 119 9.67 26.49 6.30
N ARG A 120 9.71 27.75 5.85
CA ARG A 120 10.95 28.48 5.66
C ARG A 120 11.72 28.61 6.97
N ASP A 121 11.06 29.09 8.03
CA ASP A 121 11.68 29.21 9.35
C ASP A 121 12.21 27.84 9.81
N TYR A 122 11.44 26.77 9.61
CA TYR A 122 11.86 25.42 9.96
C TYR A 122 13.09 24.97 9.17
N LEU A 123 13.08 25.11 7.84
CA LEU A 123 14.18 24.67 6.97
C LEU A 123 15.46 25.49 7.19
N GLN A 124 15.36 26.79 7.50
CA GLN A 124 16.52 27.64 7.79
C GLN A 124 17.17 27.34 9.14
N HIS A 125 16.39 26.88 10.12
CA HIS A 125 16.87 26.66 11.49
C HIS A 125 17.05 25.18 11.85
N SER A 126 16.57 24.27 11.01
CA SER A 126 16.90 22.85 11.10
C SER A 126 18.11 22.58 10.21
N VAL A 127 19.03 21.74 10.70
CA VAL A 127 20.12 21.21 9.89
C VAL A 127 19.76 19.75 9.58
N PRO A 128 18.79 19.42 8.71
CA PRO A 128 18.48 18.03 8.46
C PRO A 128 19.66 17.39 7.70
N ALA A 129 20.13 16.23 8.17
CA ALA A 129 21.06 15.41 7.38
C ALA A 129 20.35 14.85 6.14
N SER A 130 19.07 14.52 6.29
CA SER A 130 18.16 14.16 5.21
C SER A 130 16.74 14.61 5.48
N LEU A 131 16.04 14.89 4.39
CA LEU A 131 14.68 15.39 4.33
C LEU A 131 13.82 14.41 3.54
N SER A 132 12.77 13.90 4.15
CA SER A 132 11.69 13.20 3.47
C SER A 132 10.42 14.00 3.62
N PHE A 133 9.54 14.00 2.62
CA PHE A 133 8.30 14.74 2.76
C PHE A 133 7.19 14.24 1.84
N HIS A 134 5.98 14.59 2.24
CA HIS A 134 4.77 14.39 1.47
C HIS A 134 4.04 15.73 1.35
N VAL A 135 3.77 16.16 0.11
CA VAL A 135 2.93 17.32 -0.19
C VAL A 135 1.63 16.82 -0.77
N HIS A 136 0.52 17.13 -0.12
CA HIS A 136 -0.82 16.84 -0.63
C HIS A 136 -1.60 18.12 -0.90
N GLN A 137 -1.95 18.33 -2.16
CA GLN A 137 -2.79 19.43 -2.59
C GLN A 137 -4.24 18.97 -2.80
N GLY A 138 -5.13 19.42 -1.92
CA GLY A 138 -6.55 19.18 -2.08
C GLY A 138 -7.20 20.22 -3.01
N GLY A 139 -8.04 19.76 -3.94
CA GLY A 139 -8.94 20.62 -4.74
C GLY A 139 -8.56 20.74 -6.21
N SER A 140 -9.43 21.38 -7.00
CA SER A 140 -9.38 21.36 -8.48
C SER A 140 -8.81 22.62 -9.14
N ARG A 141 -8.18 23.54 -8.39
CA ARG A 141 -7.69 24.81 -8.94
C ARG A 141 -6.21 25.04 -8.56
N SER A 142 -5.39 25.35 -9.56
CA SER A 142 -4.01 25.81 -9.38
C SER A 142 -4.05 27.21 -8.76
N ASP A 143 -3.25 27.40 -7.71
CA ASP A 143 -2.98 28.68 -7.08
C ASP A 143 -1.46 28.90 -7.17
N GLU A 144 -0.98 30.14 -7.20
CA GLU A 144 0.46 30.43 -7.21
C GLU A 144 1.19 30.02 -5.91
N VAL A 145 0.46 29.87 -4.80
CA VAL A 145 1.06 29.65 -3.48
C VAL A 145 1.64 28.23 -3.28
N PRO A 146 0.97 27.14 -3.72
CA PRO A 146 1.57 25.81 -3.82
C PRO A 146 2.96 25.80 -4.48
N ILE A 147 3.12 26.51 -5.61
CA ILE A 147 4.39 26.61 -6.33
C ILE A 147 5.48 27.22 -5.44
N ALA A 148 5.14 28.26 -4.67
CA ALA A 148 6.11 28.91 -3.80
C ALA A 148 6.57 28.04 -2.61
N ILE A 149 5.74 27.10 -2.14
CA ILE A 149 6.11 26.10 -1.14
C ILE A 149 7.02 25.05 -1.79
N LEU A 150 6.69 24.59 -2.99
CA LEU A 150 7.49 23.61 -3.70
C LEU A 150 8.88 24.16 -4.06
N LYS A 151 8.97 25.40 -4.55
CA LYS A 151 10.25 26.08 -4.80
C LYS A 151 11.11 26.19 -3.54
N LEU A 152 10.50 26.57 -2.42
CA LEU A 152 11.18 26.60 -1.12
C LEU A 152 11.71 25.22 -0.71
N LEU A 153 10.97 24.14 -0.97
CA LEU A 153 11.49 22.79 -0.74
C LEU A 153 12.65 22.47 -1.69
N CYS A 154 12.56 22.89 -2.96
CA CYS A 154 13.57 22.64 -3.99
C CYS A 154 14.89 23.37 -3.70
N GLU A 155 14.84 24.52 -3.01
CA GLU A 155 16.02 25.20 -2.45
C GLU A 155 16.82 24.33 -1.46
N HIS A 156 16.24 23.23 -0.98
CA HIS A 156 16.87 22.24 -0.10
C HIS A 156 16.89 20.82 -0.71
N SER A 157 16.87 20.74 -2.04
CA SER A 157 16.83 19.51 -2.85
C SER A 157 17.98 18.55 -2.57
N GLU A 158 19.14 19.07 -2.18
CA GLU A 158 20.34 18.34 -1.82
C GLU A 158 20.15 17.39 -0.63
N HIS A 159 19.13 17.63 0.19
CA HIS A 159 18.80 16.80 1.35
C HIS A 159 17.69 15.78 1.10
N TRP A 160 17.03 15.80 -0.07
CA TRP A 160 15.84 14.99 -0.31
C TRP A 160 16.16 13.50 -0.41
N GLU A 161 15.45 12.65 0.34
CA GLU A 161 15.58 11.19 0.28
C GLU A 161 14.30 10.49 -0.21
N ASN A 162 13.17 10.72 0.47
CA ASN A 162 11.89 10.09 0.13
C ASN A 162 10.83 11.16 -0.05
N VAL A 163 10.38 11.33 -1.28
CA VAL A 163 9.52 12.43 -1.70
C VAL A 163 8.22 11.90 -2.27
N SER A 164 7.10 12.41 -1.80
CA SER A 164 5.76 12.09 -2.31
C SER A 164 5.01 13.38 -2.62
N LEU A 165 4.73 13.61 -3.89
CA LEU A 165 4.09 14.82 -4.40
C LEU A 165 2.74 14.45 -4.99
N HIS A 166 1.67 14.91 -4.35
CA HIS A 166 0.30 14.75 -4.79
C HIS A 166 -0.21 16.14 -5.19
N LEU A 167 0.01 16.50 -6.46
CA LEU A 167 -0.16 17.85 -6.98
C LEU A 167 -1.09 17.87 -8.20
N LEU A 168 -1.52 19.07 -8.59
CA LEU A 168 -2.17 19.27 -9.88
C LEU A 168 -1.14 19.25 -11.03
N PRO A 169 -1.53 18.87 -12.27
CA PRO A 169 -0.63 18.79 -13.42
C PRO A 169 0.17 20.07 -13.69
N GLY A 170 -0.47 21.24 -13.62
CA GLY A 170 0.20 22.53 -13.82
C GLY A 170 1.30 22.83 -12.81
N ASP A 171 1.16 22.33 -11.58
CA ASP A 171 2.12 22.57 -10.51
C ASP A 171 3.34 21.64 -10.68
N PHE A 172 3.16 20.41 -11.19
CA PHE A 172 4.27 19.54 -11.59
C PHE A 172 5.14 20.16 -12.69
N HIS A 173 4.52 20.73 -13.72
CA HIS A 173 5.26 21.40 -14.80
C HIS A 173 6.17 22.52 -14.29
N SER A 174 5.74 23.20 -13.22
CA SER A 174 6.45 24.34 -12.65
C SER A 174 7.72 23.97 -11.88
N ILE A 175 7.86 22.70 -11.46
CA ILE A 175 8.99 22.22 -10.64
C ILE A 175 9.78 21.08 -11.31
N ARG A 176 9.41 20.68 -12.52
CA ARG A 176 9.99 19.51 -13.19
C ARG A 176 11.52 19.61 -13.34
N ASN A 177 12.03 20.80 -13.65
CA ASN A 177 13.47 21.00 -13.83
C ASN A 177 14.22 20.92 -12.49
N ASP A 178 13.55 21.28 -11.39
CA ASP A 178 14.13 21.19 -10.05
C ASP A 178 14.26 19.72 -9.61
N LEU A 179 13.37 18.84 -10.10
CA LEU A 179 13.42 17.39 -9.82
C LEU A 179 14.62 16.68 -10.47
N ASP A 180 15.31 17.29 -11.42
CA ASP A 180 16.53 16.71 -12.00
C ASP A 180 17.75 16.88 -11.07
N SER A 181 17.69 17.70 -10.03
CA SER A 181 18.82 18.03 -9.14
C SER A 181 18.68 17.43 -7.74
N LEU A 182 18.45 16.11 -7.64
CA LEU A 182 18.12 15.44 -6.37
C LEU A 182 19.18 14.37 -5.96
N PRO A 183 20.37 14.76 -5.46
CA PRO A 183 21.52 13.87 -5.27
C PRO A 183 21.32 12.73 -4.28
N LEU A 184 20.49 12.93 -3.25
CA LEU A 184 20.26 11.94 -2.20
C LEU A 184 18.94 11.17 -2.37
N LEU A 185 18.20 11.41 -3.45
CA LEU A 185 16.87 10.85 -3.64
C LEU A 185 16.93 9.34 -3.79
N LYS A 186 16.15 8.64 -2.96
CA LYS A 186 16.03 7.18 -2.91
C LYS A 186 14.67 6.71 -3.39
N SER A 187 13.62 7.48 -3.11
CA SER A 187 12.24 7.15 -3.47
C SER A 187 11.48 8.40 -3.91
N LEU A 188 10.79 8.30 -5.05
CA LEU A 188 9.93 9.36 -5.57
C LEU A 188 8.55 8.82 -5.89
N GLU A 189 7.52 9.48 -5.38
CA GLU A 189 6.11 9.27 -5.75
C GLU A 189 5.53 10.56 -6.32
N LEU A 190 5.03 10.49 -7.55
CA LEU A 190 4.30 11.58 -8.20
C LEU A 190 2.86 11.10 -8.44
N GLN A 191 1.88 11.85 -7.94
CA GLN A 191 0.45 11.53 -8.10
C GLN A 191 -0.32 12.78 -8.55
N ASP A 192 -1.14 12.62 -9.58
CA ASP A 192 -2.14 13.62 -9.96
C ASP A 192 -3.31 13.61 -8.97
N THR A 193 -3.72 14.78 -8.48
CA THR A 193 -4.89 14.95 -7.61
C THR A 193 -6.18 15.29 -8.36
N THR A 194 -6.16 15.42 -9.70
CA THR A 194 -7.37 15.71 -10.47
C THR A 194 -8.39 14.56 -10.42
N PRO A 195 -9.68 14.86 -10.25
CA PRO A 195 -10.70 13.83 -10.26
C PRO A 195 -10.74 13.12 -11.62
N ARG A 196 -10.66 11.79 -11.57
CA ARG A 196 -10.61 10.85 -12.69
C ARG A 196 -9.26 10.67 -13.38
N ASN A 197 -8.17 11.33 -12.97
CA ASN A 197 -6.87 11.23 -13.66
C ASN A 197 -7.08 11.36 -15.18
N LEU A 198 -7.71 12.44 -15.64
CA LEU A 198 -8.00 12.65 -17.06
C LEU A 198 -7.12 13.75 -17.67
N HIS A 199 -6.34 14.43 -16.84
CA HIS A 199 -5.41 15.45 -17.29
C HIS A 199 -3.99 14.88 -17.23
N PRO A 200 -3.28 14.84 -18.36
CA PRO A 200 -1.92 14.34 -18.35
C PRO A 200 -1.04 15.22 -17.47
N ILE A 201 -0.27 14.62 -16.55
CA ILE A 201 0.77 15.34 -15.79
C ILE A 201 1.79 15.98 -16.77
N LEU A 202 1.84 15.49 -18.01
CA LEU A 202 2.80 15.86 -19.04
C LEU A 202 2.16 16.45 -20.31
N THR A 203 0.94 16.99 -20.25
CA THR A 203 0.39 17.68 -21.45
C THR A 203 0.99 19.06 -21.63
N GLY A 204 1.96 19.15 -22.54
CA GLY A 204 2.44 20.43 -23.06
C GLY A 204 3.85 20.34 -23.61
N ALA A 205 4.00 20.39 -24.95
CA ALA A 205 5.28 20.33 -25.68
C ALA A 205 6.06 19.01 -25.41
N PRO A 206 7.23 18.73 -26.02
CA PRO A 206 8.05 17.56 -25.65
C PRO A 206 8.59 17.75 -24.23
N ALA A 207 7.72 17.60 -23.24
CA ALA A 207 8.03 17.69 -21.83
C ALA A 207 8.62 16.34 -21.42
N LEU A 208 9.94 16.23 -21.56
CA LEU A 208 10.72 15.13 -21.02
C LEU A 208 10.47 15.05 -19.52
N LEU A 209 10.05 13.88 -19.04
CA LEU A 209 10.16 13.57 -17.62
C LEU A 209 11.64 13.72 -17.21
N PRO A 210 11.91 14.16 -15.96
CA PRO A 210 13.26 14.23 -15.43
C PRO A 210 13.97 12.90 -15.61
N CYS A 211 15.19 12.94 -16.15
CA CYS A 211 15.98 11.73 -16.37
C CYS A 211 16.53 11.14 -15.06
N PHE A 212 16.46 11.92 -13.96
CA PHE A 212 16.97 11.58 -12.64
C PHE A 212 18.45 11.14 -12.65
N SER A 213 19.23 11.63 -13.63
CA SER A 213 20.65 11.34 -13.75
C SER A 213 21.44 11.83 -12.53
N SER A 214 21.03 12.95 -11.94
CA SER A 214 21.62 13.46 -10.70
C SER A 214 21.15 12.73 -9.45
N ALA A 215 20.27 11.72 -9.56
CA ALA A 215 19.78 10.93 -8.43
C ALA A 215 20.28 9.47 -8.52
N PRO A 216 21.59 9.20 -8.34
CA PRO A 216 22.17 7.87 -8.50
C PRO A 216 21.69 6.86 -7.44
N ALA A 217 21.22 7.37 -6.30
CA ALA A 217 20.66 6.59 -5.21
C ALA A 217 19.18 6.23 -5.39
N LEU A 218 18.53 6.70 -6.47
CA LEU A 218 17.12 6.46 -6.72
C LEU A 218 16.90 4.97 -6.97
N ARG A 219 16.01 4.35 -6.19
CA ARG A 219 15.67 2.92 -6.29
C ARG A 219 14.20 2.71 -6.58
N THR A 220 13.35 3.58 -6.05
CA THR A 220 11.90 3.45 -6.14
C THR A 220 11.28 4.64 -6.85
N LEU A 221 10.53 4.37 -7.92
CA LEU A 221 9.76 5.37 -8.65
C LEU A 221 8.29 4.95 -8.75
N MET A 222 7.40 5.82 -8.28
CA MET A 222 5.95 5.63 -8.36
C MET A 222 5.31 6.77 -9.14
N LEU A 223 4.78 6.47 -10.32
CA LEU A 223 4.08 7.42 -11.18
C LEU A 223 2.59 7.06 -11.19
N LYS A 224 1.79 7.80 -10.43
CA LYS A 224 0.32 7.69 -10.40
C LYS A 224 -0.29 8.80 -11.24
N ALA A 225 -0.04 8.70 -12.53
CA ALA A 225 -0.32 9.74 -13.49
C ALA A 225 -1.02 9.11 -14.68
N SER A 226 -2.21 9.59 -14.99
CA SER A 226 -2.79 9.34 -16.29
C SER A 226 -1.88 9.90 -17.37
N ILE A 227 -1.55 9.05 -18.35
CA ILE A 227 -1.13 9.47 -19.69
C ILE A 227 0.34 9.89 -19.75
N LEU A 228 1.24 8.90 -19.65
CA LEU A 228 2.57 8.92 -20.29
C LEU A 228 2.38 8.75 -21.80
N CYS A 229 1.69 9.67 -22.49
CA CYS A 229 1.51 9.58 -23.94
C CYS A 229 2.57 10.42 -24.67
N ASP A 230 3.35 9.74 -25.50
CA ASP A 230 4.04 10.24 -26.70
C ASP A 230 4.91 11.51 -26.52
N PRO A 231 6.11 11.37 -25.93
CA PRO A 231 7.34 11.24 -26.75
C PRO A 231 8.36 10.22 -26.17
N PRO A 232 9.47 9.89 -26.87
CA PRO A 232 10.48 8.97 -26.34
C PRO A 232 11.01 9.48 -25.01
N ILE A 233 10.69 8.75 -23.95
CA ILE A 233 11.18 9.05 -22.62
C ILE A 233 12.66 8.64 -22.60
N ASN A 234 13.55 9.63 -22.73
CA ASN A 234 14.99 9.38 -22.74
C ASN A 234 15.47 9.11 -21.30
N MET A 235 15.44 7.84 -20.89
CA MET A 235 15.56 7.44 -19.49
C MET A 235 16.72 6.50 -19.23
N PRO A 236 17.86 6.97 -18.69
CA PRO A 236 18.86 6.08 -18.13
C PRO A 236 18.43 5.64 -16.70
N TRP A 237 17.27 5.00 -16.55
CA TRP A 237 16.71 4.55 -15.26
C TRP A 237 17.31 3.23 -14.76
N SER A 238 18.53 2.94 -15.16
CA SER A 238 19.28 1.73 -14.76
C SER A 238 19.44 1.59 -13.24
N GLN A 239 19.35 2.70 -12.49
CA GLN A 239 19.45 2.71 -11.03
C GLN A 239 18.18 2.20 -10.33
N LEU A 240 17.03 2.15 -11.02
CA LEU A 240 15.77 1.74 -10.43
C LEU A 240 15.71 0.24 -10.16
N THR A 241 15.25 -0.13 -8.97
CA THR A 241 14.95 -1.52 -8.59
C THR A 241 13.44 -1.75 -8.46
N ASN A 242 12.66 -0.69 -8.27
CA ASN A 242 11.22 -0.76 -8.03
C ASN A 242 10.52 0.32 -8.86
N ILE A 243 9.57 -0.07 -9.72
CA ILE A 243 8.72 0.88 -10.44
C ILE A 243 7.24 0.56 -10.25
N THR A 244 6.44 1.58 -10.04
CA THR A 244 4.98 1.48 -10.11
C THR A 244 4.45 2.56 -11.02
N ILE A 245 3.72 2.17 -12.05
CA ILE A 245 3.06 3.10 -12.96
C ILE A 245 1.56 2.81 -12.91
N SER A 246 0.74 3.85 -12.72
CA SER A 246 -0.71 3.72 -12.73
C SER A 246 -1.32 4.45 -13.94
N PHE A 247 -2.43 3.96 -14.49
CA PHE A 247 -3.16 4.57 -15.60
C PHE A 247 -2.30 4.80 -16.86
N CYS A 248 -1.43 3.84 -17.14
CA CYS A 248 -0.51 3.85 -18.29
C CYS A 248 -0.88 2.74 -19.27
N ASN A 249 -0.62 3.01 -20.56
CA ASN A 249 -0.73 2.01 -21.62
C ASN A 249 0.39 0.97 -21.46
N PRO A 250 0.11 -0.34 -21.58
CA PRO A 250 1.12 -1.40 -21.55
C PRO A 250 2.28 -1.18 -22.52
N ARG A 251 2.06 -0.52 -23.67
CA ARG A 251 3.13 -0.12 -24.61
C ARG A 251 4.16 0.78 -23.94
N ASP A 252 3.72 1.83 -23.26
CA ASP A 252 4.61 2.82 -22.66
C ASP A 252 5.29 2.23 -21.44
N PHE A 253 4.55 1.42 -20.67
CA PHE A 253 5.11 0.65 -19.58
C PHE A 253 6.24 -0.27 -20.07
N TYR A 254 6.06 -0.91 -21.22
CA TYR A 254 7.07 -1.74 -21.85
C TYR A 254 8.31 -0.93 -22.24
N LEU A 255 8.13 0.20 -22.91
CA LEU A 255 9.24 1.09 -23.27
C LEU A 255 10.02 1.58 -22.05
N ILE A 256 9.33 1.80 -20.94
CA ILE A 256 9.96 2.17 -19.67
C ILE A 256 10.75 1.02 -19.07
N LEU A 257 10.19 -0.19 -19.08
CA LEU A 257 10.89 -1.38 -18.60
C LEU A 257 12.17 -1.63 -19.41
N ALA A 258 12.13 -1.42 -20.73
CA ALA A 258 13.31 -1.53 -21.61
C ALA A 258 14.51 -0.67 -21.15
N SER A 259 14.26 0.37 -20.37
CA SER A 259 15.25 1.30 -19.84
C SER A 259 15.66 1.03 -18.38
N CYS A 260 15.15 -0.04 -17.76
CA CYS A 260 15.32 -0.36 -16.35
C CYS A 260 15.96 -1.74 -16.15
N ASP A 261 17.26 -1.86 -16.41
CA ASP A 261 17.96 -3.16 -16.40
C ASP A 261 17.98 -3.88 -15.03
N ASN A 262 18.02 -3.13 -13.93
CA ASN A 262 18.15 -3.68 -12.57
C ASN A 262 16.82 -3.89 -11.84
N ILE A 263 15.71 -3.87 -12.58
CA ILE A 263 14.40 -3.84 -11.97
C ILE A 263 14.03 -5.18 -11.32
N SER A 264 13.66 -5.14 -10.05
CA SER A 264 13.33 -6.32 -9.23
C SER A 264 11.84 -6.41 -8.92
N GLU A 265 11.17 -5.26 -8.82
CA GLU A 265 9.73 -5.16 -8.59
C GLU A 265 9.13 -4.19 -9.61
N CYS A 266 8.14 -4.64 -10.38
CA CYS A 266 7.44 -3.77 -11.31
C CYS A 266 5.92 -3.92 -11.18
N ALA A 267 5.23 -2.78 -11.22
CA ALA A 267 3.79 -2.73 -11.09
C ALA A 267 3.15 -1.82 -12.13
N LEU A 268 2.19 -2.35 -12.89
CA LEU A 268 1.30 -1.59 -13.75
C LEU A 268 -0.10 -1.63 -13.14
N LYS A 269 -0.63 -0.47 -12.72
CA LYS A 269 -1.93 -0.37 -12.04
C LYS A 269 -2.95 0.39 -12.88
N GLY A 270 -4.20 -0.03 -12.86
CA GLY A 270 -5.31 0.76 -13.42
C GLY A 270 -5.20 0.99 -14.92
N TYR A 271 -4.95 -0.07 -15.69
CA TYR A 271 -4.92 -0.08 -17.16
C TYR A 271 -5.97 0.82 -17.83
N ASP A 272 -5.51 1.71 -18.72
CA ASP A 272 -6.39 2.47 -19.60
C ASP A 272 -6.84 1.61 -20.80
N ARG A 273 -8.10 1.16 -20.74
CA ARG A 273 -8.76 0.37 -21.79
C ARG A 273 -9.04 1.16 -23.07
N SER A 274 -8.84 2.48 -23.09
CA SER A 274 -8.97 3.25 -24.33
C SER A 274 -7.98 2.78 -25.43
N SER A 275 -6.90 2.12 -25.02
CA SER A 275 -5.77 1.69 -25.85
C SER A 275 -5.81 0.23 -26.32
N ILE A 276 -6.98 -0.40 -26.45
CA ILE A 276 -7.13 -1.80 -26.89
C ILE A 276 -6.43 -2.11 -28.23
N ASN A 277 -6.17 -1.09 -29.06
CA ASN A 277 -5.58 -1.23 -30.39
C ASN A 277 -4.05 -1.00 -30.46
N TRP A 278 -3.32 -1.08 -29.34
CA TRP A 278 -1.87 -0.94 -29.40
C TRP A 278 -1.21 -2.16 -30.06
N THR A 279 -0.23 -1.93 -30.93
CA THR A 279 0.58 -2.99 -31.52
C THR A 279 1.68 -3.41 -30.54
N PRO A 280 1.80 -4.70 -30.23
CA PRO A 280 2.87 -5.17 -29.37
C PRO A 280 4.24 -4.91 -30.03
N PRO A 281 5.29 -4.61 -29.25
CA PRO A 281 6.66 -4.52 -29.72
C PRO A 281 7.09 -5.81 -30.41
N VAL A 282 7.88 -5.68 -31.48
CA VAL A 282 8.38 -6.81 -32.28
C VAL A 282 9.33 -7.69 -31.46
N THR A 283 10.09 -7.09 -30.55
CA THR A 283 11.14 -7.77 -29.77
C THR A 283 10.71 -7.91 -28.31
N PRO A 284 10.60 -9.13 -27.76
CA PRO A 284 10.36 -9.36 -26.33
C PRO A 284 11.46 -8.78 -25.43
N LEU A 285 11.09 -8.31 -24.24
CA LEU A 285 11.98 -7.72 -23.24
C LEU A 285 12.46 -8.78 -22.27
N SER A 286 13.76 -8.84 -22.06
CA SER A 286 14.36 -9.77 -21.11
C SER A 286 14.68 -9.07 -19.79
N HIS A 287 13.99 -9.48 -18.72
CA HIS A 287 14.22 -8.97 -17.37
C HIS A 287 14.44 -10.10 -16.38
N PHE A 288 15.71 -10.53 -16.27
CA PHE A 288 16.11 -11.61 -15.38
C PHE A 288 16.11 -11.21 -13.90
N THR A 289 16.13 -9.93 -13.58
CA THR A 289 16.15 -9.43 -12.20
C THR A 289 14.77 -9.35 -11.57
N VAL A 290 13.68 -9.34 -12.37
CA VAL A 290 12.32 -9.17 -11.87
C VAL A 290 11.90 -10.37 -11.04
N GLN A 291 11.54 -10.11 -9.79
CA GLN A 291 11.07 -11.10 -8.82
C GLN A 291 9.59 -10.91 -8.48
N LYS A 292 9.09 -9.67 -8.50
CA LYS A 292 7.69 -9.35 -8.20
C LYS A 292 7.05 -8.58 -9.33
N LEU A 293 5.92 -9.08 -9.80
CA LEU A 293 5.14 -8.49 -10.89
C LEU A 293 3.72 -8.21 -10.40
N ALA A 294 3.26 -6.96 -10.52
CA ALA A 294 1.91 -6.57 -10.13
C ALA A 294 1.17 -5.90 -11.28
N LEU A 295 0.17 -6.57 -11.85
CA LEU A 295 -0.56 -6.13 -13.04
C LEU A 295 -2.04 -5.97 -12.71
N THR A 296 -2.56 -4.75 -12.68
CA THR A 296 -4.00 -4.52 -12.42
C THR A 296 -4.72 -3.92 -13.61
N ASN A 297 -5.89 -4.49 -13.86
CA ASN A 297 -6.74 -4.32 -15.03
C ASN A 297 -6.05 -4.63 -16.36
N CYS A 298 -4.92 -5.34 -16.37
CA CYS A 298 -4.14 -5.68 -17.57
C CYS A 298 -4.60 -7.02 -18.18
N ASN A 299 -4.53 -7.15 -19.50
CA ASN A 299 -4.66 -8.44 -20.19
C ASN A 299 -3.31 -9.17 -20.12
N LEU A 300 -3.23 -10.23 -19.30
CA LEU A 300 -1.98 -10.95 -19.06
C LEU A 300 -1.57 -11.75 -20.30
N ALA A 301 -2.54 -12.27 -21.05
CA ALA A 301 -2.30 -13.00 -22.29
C ALA A 301 -1.55 -12.16 -23.33
N HIS A 302 -1.81 -10.85 -23.38
CA HIS A 302 -1.11 -9.93 -24.27
C HIS A 302 0.23 -9.44 -23.68
N PHE A 303 0.29 -9.22 -22.37
CA PHE A 303 1.46 -8.59 -21.75
C PHE A 303 2.60 -9.57 -21.45
N LEU A 304 2.31 -10.71 -20.82
CA LEU A 304 3.35 -11.63 -20.33
C LEU A 304 4.20 -12.26 -21.43
N PRO A 305 3.67 -12.65 -22.62
CA PRO A 305 4.51 -13.22 -23.68
C PRO A 305 5.59 -12.25 -24.20
N LEU A 306 5.40 -10.95 -24.00
CA LEU A 306 6.35 -9.91 -24.38
C LEU A 306 7.42 -9.69 -23.30
N LEU A 307 7.18 -10.16 -22.07
CA LEU A 307 8.10 -10.00 -20.94
C LEU A 307 8.74 -11.34 -20.58
N HIS A 308 9.95 -11.57 -21.07
CA HIS A 308 10.78 -12.69 -20.65
C HIS A 308 11.39 -12.43 -19.26
N ALA A 309 10.65 -12.82 -18.22
CA ALA A 309 11.06 -12.66 -16.82
C ALA A 309 11.04 -14.01 -16.07
N PRO A 310 12.03 -14.89 -16.29
CA PRO A 310 12.00 -16.27 -15.79
C PRO A 310 12.12 -16.36 -14.26
N ASN A 311 12.60 -15.31 -13.59
CA ASN A 311 12.85 -15.27 -12.14
C ASN A 311 11.70 -14.67 -11.33
N VAL A 312 10.54 -14.40 -11.96
CA VAL A 312 9.34 -13.93 -11.24
C VAL A 312 8.91 -14.99 -10.24
N LYS A 313 8.90 -14.62 -8.96
CA LYS A 313 8.49 -15.45 -7.82
C LYS A 313 7.07 -15.12 -7.34
N GLU A 314 6.68 -13.85 -7.46
CA GLU A 314 5.40 -13.33 -6.98
C GLU A 314 4.67 -12.60 -8.12
N LEU A 315 3.44 -13.02 -8.40
CA LEU A 315 2.53 -12.37 -9.33
C LEU A 315 1.29 -11.86 -8.59
N TYR A 316 1.01 -10.57 -8.70
CA TYR A 316 -0.27 -9.98 -8.30
C TYR A 316 -1.05 -9.58 -9.55
N SER A 317 -2.28 -10.06 -9.67
CA SER A 317 -3.17 -9.70 -10.77
C SER A 317 -4.56 -9.35 -10.25
N ASP A 318 -5.06 -8.17 -10.62
CA ASP A 318 -6.45 -7.77 -10.36
C ASP A 318 -7.11 -7.50 -11.71
N CYS A 319 -7.87 -8.46 -12.23
CA CYS A 319 -8.46 -8.37 -13.57
C CYS A 319 -9.98 -8.48 -13.48
N ALA A 320 -10.66 -7.62 -14.23
CA ALA A 320 -12.13 -7.68 -14.31
C ALA A 320 -12.60 -8.97 -15.01
N ILE A 321 -11.85 -9.40 -16.03
CA ILE A 321 -12.07 -10.62 -16.81
C ILE A 321 -10.73 -11.36 -16.82
N PHE A 322 -10.76 -12.65 -16.53
CA PHE A 322 -9.60 -13.52 -16.55
C PHE A 322 -9.93 -14.76 -17.37
N ASP A 323 -9.22 -15.00 -18.46
CA ASP A 323 -9.52 -16.07 -19.41
C ASP A 323 -8.46 -17.19 -19.40
N THR A 324 -8.67 -18.20 -20.26
CA THR A 324 -7.74 -19.33 -20.36
C THR A 324 -6.38 -18.95 -20.94
N ALA A 325 -6.30 -17.91 -21.77
CA ALA A 325 -5.06 -17.43 -22.34
C ALA A 325 -4.22 -16.73 -21.26
N ASP A 326 -4.84 -15.93 -20.39
CA ASP A 326 -4.18 -15.35 -19.21
C ASP A 326 -3.56 -16.45 -18.35
N ALA A 327 -4.31 -17.53 -18.10
CA ALA A 327 -3.86 -18.65 -17.29
C ALA A 327 -2.69 -19.41 -17.93
N GLN A 328 -2.70 -19.57 -19.25
CA GLN A 328 -1.58 -20.16 -20.00
C GLN A 328 -0.34 -19.26 -19.92
N SER A 329 -0.51 -17.95 -20.05
CA SER A 329 0.57 -16.98 -19.92
C SER A 329 1.16 -16.92 -18.52
N ILE A 330 0.39 -17.13 -17.45
CA ILE A 330 0.96 -17.28 -16.10
C ILE A 330 1.91 -18.49 -16.02
N ASN A 331 1.57 -19.59 -16.69
CA ASN A 331 2.38 -20.80 -16.67
C ASN A 331 3.68 -20.70 -17.46
N THR A 332 3.90 -19.63 -18.23
CA THR A 332 5.19 -19.37 -18.88
C THR A 332 6.22 -18.81 -17.90
N LEU A 333 5.84 -18.49 -16.65
CA LEU A 333 6.72 -18.04 -15.58
C LEU A 333 7.24 -19.24 -14.76
N PRO A 334 8.45 -19.78 -15.05
CA PRO A 334 8.90 -21.04 -14.50
C PRO A 334 9.18 -21.00 -12.99
N SER A 335 9.57 -19.84 -12.46
CA SER A 335 9.92 -19.67 -11.03
C SER A 335 8.77 -19.19 -10.16
N LEU A 336 7.54 -19.12 -10.71
CA LEU A 336 6.40 -18.55 -10.01
C LEU A 336 6.00 -19.42 -8.81
N HIS A 337 6.18 -18.86 -7.60
CA HIS A 337 5.86 -19.55 -6.36
C HIS A 337 4.53 -19.07 -5.77
N GLU A 338 4.25 -17.77 -5.89
CA GLU A 338 3.07 -17.11 -5.31
C GLU A 338 2.28 -16.38 -6.39
N ALA A 339 0.98 -16.66 -6.47
CA ALA A 339 0.04 -15.88 -7.27
C ALA A 339 -1.08 -15.33 -6.41
N ARG A 340 -1.32 -14.03 -6.52
CA ARG A 340 -2.43 -13.32 -5.89
C ARG A 340 -3.37 -12.83 -6.98
N LEU A 341 -4.55 -13.42 -7.06
CA LEU A 341 -5.52 -13.19 -8.12
C LEU A 341 -6.81 -12.62 -7.55
N ARG A 342 -7.19 -11.43 -8.01
CA ARG A 342 -8.46 -10.80 -7.69
C ARG A 342 -9.35 -10.77 -8.91
N TRP A 343 -10.55 -11.33 -8.77
CA TRP A 343 -11.52 -11.51 -9.85
C TRP A 343 -12.83 -10.80 -9.55
N VAL A 344 -13.19 -9.87 -10.43
CA VAL A 344 -14.45 -9.12 -10.34
C VAL A 344 -15.60 -9.93 -10.93
N HIS A 345 -15.39 -10.59 -12.07
CA HIS A 345 -16.38 -11.41 -12.73
C HIS A 345 -15.75 -12.70 -13.25
N VAL A 346 -16.37 -13.85 -12.97
CA VAL A 346 -15.95 -15.11 -13.58
C VAL A 346 -17.17 -15.95 -13.92
N GLU A 347 -17.23 -16.38 -15.17
CA GLU A 347 -18.15 -17.45 -15.56
C GLU A 347 -17.66 -18.79 -15.01
N ASP A 348 -18.54 -19.56 -14.36
CA ASP A 348 -18.23 -20.85 -13.74
C ASP A 348 -17.33 -21.74 -14.61
N ARG A 349 -17.68 -21.89 -15.91
CA ARG A 349 -16.95 -22.76 -16.85
C ARG A 349 -15.51 -22.32 -17.08
N LEU A 350 -15.25 -21.01 -17.10
CA LEU A 350 -13.93 -20.43 -17.32
C LEU A 350 -13.08 -20.52 -16.05
N LEU A 351 -13.69 -20.26 -14.87
CA LEU A 351 -13.03 -20.37 -13.57
C LEU A 351 -12.30 -21.71 -13.42
N PHE A 352 -12.95 -22.81 -13.78
CA PHE A 352 -12.40 -24.16 -13.59
C PHE A 352 -11.19 -24.41 -14.48
N LYS A 353 -11.27 -24.01 -15.76
CA LYS A 353 -10.17 -24.19 -16.72
C LYS A 353 -8.97 -23.32 -16.32
N VAL A 354 -9.24 -22.09 -15.91
CA VAL A 354 -8.23 -21.11 -15.47
C VAL A 354 -7.55 -21.55 -14.18
N LEU A 355 -8.32 -21.81 -13.12
CA LEU A 355 -7.74 -22.26 -11.86
C LEU A 355 -6.99 -23.56 -12.08
N GLY A 356 -7.55 -24.53 -12.81
CA GLY A 356 -6.92 -25.82 -13.05
C GLY A 356 -5.54 -25.72 -13.72
N SER A 357 -5.29 -24.70 -14.53
CA SER A 357 -4.02 -24.56 -15.23
C SER A 357 -2.94 -23.88 -14.40
N ILE A 358 -3.27 -22.99 -13.44
CA ILE A 358 -2.26 -22.23 -12.67
C ILE A 358 -1.52 -23.14 -11.68
N ARG A 359 -0.20 -23.24 -11.82
CA ARG A 359 0.69 -24.08 -11.00
C ARG A 359 1.55 -23.25 -10.05
N VAL A 360 1.06 -23.02 -8.83
CA VAL A 360 1.77 -22.26 -7.78
C VAL A 360 1.72 -22.96 -6.42
N ALA A 361 2.71 -22.69 -5.57
CA ALA A 361 2.75 -23.22 -4.21
C ALA A 361 1.85 -22.43 -3.25
N LYS A 362 1.78 -21.11 -3.44
CA LYS A 362 0.89 -20.21 -2.71
C LYS A 362 -0.09 -19.51 -3.65
N LEU A 363 -1.37 -19.63 -3.34
CA LEU A 363 -2.44 -19.00 -4.10
C LEU A 363 -3.31 -18.16 -3.17
N ASP A 364 -3.34 -16.84 -3.40
CA ASP A 364 -4.29 -15.95 -2.78
C ASP A 364 -5.37 -15.58 -3.82
N LEU A 365 -6.61 -15.99 -3.57
CA LEU A 365 -7.72 -15.82 -4.49
C LEU A 365 -8.81 -14.96 -3.85
N GLU A 366 -9.09 -13.80 -4.44
CA GLU A 366 -10.18 -12.92 -4.03
C GLU A 366 -11.25 -12.87 -5.13
N LEU A 367 -12.41 -13.44 -4.85
CA LEU A 367 -13.60 -13.37 -5.67
C LEU A 367 -14.52 -12.27 -5.14
N VAL A 368 -14.85 -11.29 -5.98
CA VAL A 368 -15.84 -10.26 -5.63
C VAL A 368 -17.26 -10.85 -5.52
N LEU A 369 -17.49 -11.98 -6.19
CA LEU A 369 -18.77 -12.68 -6.24
C LEU A 369 -18.76 -13.97 -5.40
N ASP A 370 -19.76 -14.82 -5.61
CA ASP A 370 -19.89 -16.11 -4.95
C ASP A 370 -18.90 -17.14 -5.52
N MET A 371 -18.44 -18.06 -4.67
CA MET A 371 -17.59 -19.17 -5.09
C MET A 371 -18.45 -20.29 -5.69
N PRO A 372 -18.23 -20.68 -6.96
CA PRO A 372 -19.08 -21.67 -7.62
C PRO A 372 -18.81 -23.10 -7.12
N LYS A 373 -19.82 -23.97 -7.25
CA LYS A 373 -19.83 -25.31 -6.64
C LYS A 373 -18.58 -26.14 -6.96
N ARG A 374 -18.14 -26.16 -8.22
CA ARG A 374 -16.96 -26.96 -8.62
C ARG A 374 -15.62 -26.27 -8.30
N GLY A 375 -15.62 -25.05 -7.76
CA GLY A 375 -14.39 -24.31 -7.47
C GLY A 375 -13.53 -25.03 -6.44
N PHE A 376 -14.17 -25.54 -5.38
CA PHE A 376 -13.48 -26.32 -4.35
C PHE A 376 -12.92 -27.64 -4.87
N PHE A 377 -13.62 -28.29 -5.81
CA PHE A 377 -13.10 -29.50 -6.45
C PHE A 377 -11.81 -29.23 -7.21
N VAL A 378 -11.73 -28.13 -7.97
CA VAL A 378 -10.52 -27.75 -8.70
C VAL A 378 -9.37 -27.42 -7.74
N LEU A 379 -9.63 -26.66 -6.68
CA LEU A 379 -8.62 -26.37 -5.66
C LEU A 379 -8.14 -27.65 -4.95
N GLN A 380 -9.05 -28.62 -4.73
CA GLN A 380 -8.71 -29.93 -4.18
C GLN A 380 -7.79 -30.74 -5.09
N THR A 381 -7.87 -30.60 -6.41
CA THR A 381 -7.04 -31.38 -7.35
C THR A 381 -5.73 -30.71 -7.71
N LYS A 382 -5.49 -29.45 -7.29
CA LYS A 382 -4.25 -28.74 -7.60
C LYS A 382 -3.02 -29.42 -7.02
N PRO A 383 -2.07 -29.88 -7.85
CA PRO A 383 -0.78 -30.33 -7.34
C PRO A 383 0.02 -29.12 -6.83
N ARG A 384 0.91 -29.34 -5.84
CA ARG A 384 1.85 -28.34 -5.29
C ARG A 384 1.25 -27.18 -4.48
N LEU A 385 -0.07 -26.99 -4.47
CA LEU A 385 -0.71 -25.96 -3.64
C LEU A 385 -0.54 -26.29 -2.14
N GLN A 386 0.31 -25.52 -1.47
CA GLN A 386 0.65 -25.65 -0.05
C GLN A 386 -0.03 -24.58 0.80
N HIS A 387 -0.22 -23.37 0.26
CA HIS A 387 -0.83 -22.25 0.97
C HIS A 387 -1.98 -21.69 0.13
N LEU A 388 -3.17 -21.62 0.72
CA LEU A 388 -4.37 -21.13 0.07
C LEU A 388 -5.00 -20.02 0.92
N SER A 389 -5.16 -18.84 0.34
CA SER A 389 -6.02 -17.79 0.88
C SER A 389 -7.21 -17.62 -0.06
N ILE A 390 -8.43 -17.74 0.44
CA ILE A 390 -9.66 -17.60 -0.35
C ILE A 390 -10.59 -16.59 0.29
N LYS A 391 -10.97 -15.57 -0.47
CA LYS A 391 -11.97 -14.57 -0.10
C LYS A 391 -13.08 -14.58 -1.12
N PHE A 392 -14.33 -14.72 -0.68
CA PHE A 392 -15.50 -14.74 -1.57
C PHE A 392 -16.75 -14.30 -0.81
N ARG A 393 -17.82 -13.95 -1.54
CA ARG A 393 -19.04 -13.47 -0.90
C ARG A 393 -19.81 -14.61 -0.24
N ASN A 394 -20.47 -15.48 -1.00
CA ASN A 394 -21.14 -16.69 -0.50
C ASN A 394 -20.74 -17.92 -1.32
N THR A 395 -21.21 -19.10 -0.92
CA THR A 395 -21.17 -20.30 -1.76
C THR A 395 -22.39 -21.18 -1.52
N THR A 396 -22.81 -21.92 -2.54
CA THR A 396 -23.88 -22.93 -2.41
C THR A 396 -23.34 -24.32 -2.12
N ASP A 397 -22.02 -24.53 -2.11
CA ASP A 397 -21.36 -25.81 -1.82
C ASP A 397 -20.39 -25.71 -0.64
N GLU A 398 -20.90 -25.25 0.51
CA GLU A 398 -20.13 -25.27 1.77
C GLU A 398 -19.66 -26.69 2.13
N ALA A 399 -20.44 -27.71 1.78
CA ALA A 399 -20.03 -29.10 1.94
C ALA A 399 -18.79 -29.45 1.10
N GLY A 400 -18.67 -28.90 -0.11
CA GLY A 400 -17.50 -29.02 -0.96
C GLY A 400 -16.26 -28.38 -0.38
N LEU A 401 -16.40 -27.22 0.27
CA LEU A 401 -15.33 -26.58 1.02
C LEU A 401 -14.81 -27.51 2.14
N ILE A 402 -15.72 -28.04 2.97
CA ILE A 402 -15.34 -28.96 4.06
C ILE A 402 -14.64 -30.20 3.49
N ARG A 403 -15.21 -30.84 2.46
CA ARG A 403 -14.60 -32.01 1.79
C ARG A 403 -13.19 -31.70 1.26
N MET A 404 -13.00 -30.53 0.65
CA MET A 404 -11.70 -30.10 0.14
C MET A 404 -10.69 -30.01 1.28
N ILE A 405 -11.04 -29.34 2.38
CA ILE A 405 -10.15 -29.12 3.53
C ILE A 405 -9.78 -30.42 4.20
N THR A 406 -10.76 -31.25 4.54
CA THR A 406 -10.55 -32.54 5.20
C THR A 406 -9.58 -33.42 4.38
N ARG A 407 -9.75 -33.46 3.05
CA ARG A 407 -8.85 -34.22 2.18
C ARG A 407 -7.47 -33.58 2.10
N LYS A 408 -7.39 -32.30 1.71
CA LYS A 408 -6.12 -31.62 1.42
C LYS A 408 -5.23 -31.41 2.65
N MET A 409 -5.81 -31.27 3.82
CA MET A 409 -5.06 -31.05 5.06
C MET A 409 -4.79 -32.34 5.85
N SER A 410 -5.38 -33.48 5.46
CA SER A 410 -5.12 -34.78 6.07
C SER A 410 -3.62 -35.12 6.07
N ARG A 411 -3.18 -35.83 7.12
CA ARG A 411 -1.82 -36.34 7.24
C ARG A 411 -1.52 -37.44 6.20
N ASP A 412 -2.56 -38.13 5.73
CA ASP A 412 -2.45 -39.22 4.75
C ASP A 412 -2.21 -38.69 3.32
N THR A 413 -2.33 -37.37 3.12
CA THR A 413 -2.04 -36.75 1.83
C THR A 413 -0.53 -36.68 1.60
N LEU A 414 -0.10 -37.11 0.40
CA LEU A 414 1.31 -37.18 0.02
C LEU A 414 2.07 -35.87 0.33
N PRO A 415 3.32 -35.95 0.84
CA PRO A 415 4.19 -34.79 1.00
C PRO A 415 4.30 -34.00 -0.31
N GLY A 416 3.96 -32.70 -0.28
CA GLY A 416 3.92 -31.82 -1.46
C GLY A 416 2.54 -31.69 -2.15
N GLN A 417 1.56 -32.53 -1.79
CA GLN A 417 0.15 -32.35 -2.19
C GLN A 417 -0.72 -31.81 -1.05
N ARG A 418 -0.21 -31.89 0.18
CA ARG A 418 -0.87 -31.43 1.40
C ARG A 418 -0.91 -29.91 1.49
N LEU A 419 -2.08 -29.38 1.81
CA LEU A 419 -2.28 -27.98 2.15
C LEU A 419 -1.77 -27.75 3.58
N LEU A 420 -0.76 -26.90 3.72
CA LEU A 420 -0.11 -26.55 4.98
C LEU A 420 -0.86 -25.46 5.73
N SER A 421 -1.43 -24.48 5.01
CA SER A 421 -2.25 -23.44 5.62
C SER A 421 -3.42 -23.03 4.74
N LEU A 422 -4.54 -22.71 5.39
CA LEU A 422 -5.73 -22.13 4.77
C LEU A 422 -6.10 -20.83 5.46
N HIS A 423 -6.34 -19.78 4.68
CA HIS A 423 -7.02 -18.58 5.11
C HIS A 423 -8.36 -18.46 4.38
N ILE A 424 -9.44 -18.20 5.10
CA ILE A 424 -10.78 -18.04 4.50
C ILE A 424 -11.52 -16.83 5.05
N GLU A 425 -12.07 -16.03 4.14
CA GLU A 425 -12.99 -14.93 4.43
C GLU A 425 -14.24 -15.03 3.55
N ALA A 426 -15.37 -15.46 4.12
CA ALA A 426 -16.64 -15.57 3.41
C ALA A 426 -17.86 -15.52 4.33
N HIS A 427 -19.03 -15.26 3.76
CA HIS A 427 -20.31 -15.51 4.43
C HIS A 427 -20.60 -17.02 4.40
N LEU A 428 -20.30 -17.68 5.51
CA LEU A 428 -20.57 -19.11 5.73
C LEU A 428 -21.68 -19.30 6.76
N SER A 429 -22.36 -20.43 6.70
CA SER A 429 -23.27 -20.84 7.77
C SER A 429 -22.52 -21.08 9.09
N LEU A 430 -23.19 -20.83 10.22
CA LEU A 430 -22.62 -21.08 11.56
C LEU A 430 -22.18 -22.54 11.73
N LYS A 431 -22.98 -23.49 11.19
CA LYS A 431 -22.67 -24.92 11.19
C LYS A 431 -21.33 -25.21 10.50
N THR A 432 -21.10 -24.62 9.33
CA THR A 432 -19.84 -24.79 8.60
C THR A 432 -18.66 -24.18 9.36
N ILE A 433 -18.85 -23.01 10.00
CA ILE A 433 -17.81 -22.37 10.81
C ILE A 433 -17.45 -23.23 12.04
N GLU A 434 -18.42 -23.85 12.69
CA GLU A 434 -18.20 -24.80 13.80
C GLU A 434 -17.37 -26.00 13.33
N GLN A 435 -17.74 -26.62 12.21
CA GLN A 435 -16.97 -27.74 11.62
C GLN A 435 -15.53 -27.33 11.27
N LEU A 436 -15.31 -26.13 10.72
CA LEU A 436 -13.98 -25.61 10.45
C LEU A 436 -13.18 -25.34 11.73
N THR A 437 -13.85 -24.94 12.81
CA THR A 437 -13.24 -24.71 14.12
C THR A 437 -12.80 -26.02 14.76
N GLU A 438 -13.61 -27.08 14.64
CA GLU A 438 -13.23 -28.43 15.06
C GLU A 438 -11.98 -28.93 14.30
N LEU A 439 -11.95 -28.74 12.98
CA LEU A 439 -10.77 -29.05 12.17
C LEU A 439 -9.56 -28.23 12.62
N TRP A 440 -9.70 -26.94 12.90
CA TRP A 440 -8.61 -26.11 13.42
C TRP A 440 -8.08 -26.65 14.76
N ASN A 441 -8.96 -27.00 15.70
CA ASN A 441 -8.60 -27.56 17.00
C ASN A 441 -7.87 -28.91 16.90
N SER A 442 -8.08 -29.66 15.81
CA SER A 442 -7.30 -30.88 15.51
C SER A 442 -5.86 -30.63 15.04
N GLY A 443 -5.42 -29.36 15.00
CA GLY A 443 -4.07 -28.94 14.62
C GLY A 443 -3.92 -28.54 13.15
N THR A 444 -5.02 -28.32 12.41
CA THR A 444 -4.94 -27.80 11.03
C THR A 444 -4.77 -26.29 11.05
N ALA A 445 -3.85 -25.72 10.26
CA ALA A 445 -3.61 -24.28 10.23
C ALA A 445 -4.68 -23.55 9.40
N ILE A 446 -5.88 -23.38 9.97
CA ILE A 446 -6.99 -22.62 9.38
C ILE A 446 -7.10 -21.26 10.07
N THR A 447 -7.12 -20.19 9.30
CA THR A 447 -7.24 -18.81 9.78
C THR A 447 -8.42 -18.09 9.10
N GLY A 448 -8.81 -16.94 9.63
CA GLY A 448 -9.95 -16.15 9.11
C GLY A 448 -11.33 -16.53 9.66
N LEU A 449 -11.46 -17.61 10.43
CA LEU A 449 -12.74 -18.08 11.01
C LEU A 449 -13.47 -17.04 11.86
N ARG A 450 -12.72 -16.20 12.60
CA ARG A 450 -13.31 -15.09 13.37
C ARG A 450 -14.05 -14.10 12.46
N LYS A 451 -13.49 -13.81 11.28
CA LYS A 451 -14.11 -12.91 10.30
C LYS A 451 -15.35 -13.56 9.69
N CYS A 452 -15.29 -14.83 9.31
CA CYS A 452 -16.46 -15.58 8.84
C CYS A 452 -17.60 -15.57 9.86
N ARG A 453 -17.31 -15.77 11.15
CA ARG A 453 -18.30 -15.70 12.24
C ARG A 453 -18.94 -14.31 12.35
N GLN A 454 -18.13 -13.25 12.33
CA GLN A 454 -18.64 -11.88 12.33
C GLN A 454 -19.58 -11.63 11.14
N LEU A 455 -19.19 -12.07 9.93
CA LEU A 455 -20.00 -11.93 8.71
C LEU A 455 -21.31 -12.72 8.79
N ALA A 456 -21.29 -13.93 9.38
CA ALA A 456 -22.48 -14.74 9.59
C ALA A 456 -23.46 -14.12 10.61
N GLU A 457 -22.94 -13.58 11.71
CA GLU A 457 -23.72 -12.89 12.74
C GLU A 457 -24.33 -11.59 12.20
N GLN A 458 -23.57 -10.82 11.41
CA GLN A 458 -24.06 -9.63 10.71
C GLN A 458 -25.19 -9.98 9.73
N ALA A 459 -25.03 -11.04 8.94
CA ALA A 459 -26.08 -11.50 8.02
C ALA A 459 -27.36 -11.93 8.77
N LYS A 460 -27.22 -12.63 9.90
CA LYS A 460 -28.35 -13.03 10.77
C LYS A 460 -29.05 -11.82 11.38
N ALA A 461 -28.30 -10.81 11.83
CA ALA A 461 -28.86 -9.57 12.34
C ALA A 461 -29.65 -8.82 11.25
N TYR A 462 -29.09 -8.73 10.04
CA TYR A 462 -29.74 -8.09 8.90
C TYR A 462 -31.02 -8.83 8.45
N ALA A 463 -31.01 -10.16 8.44
CA ALA A 463 -32.20 -10.95 8.12
C ALA A 463 -33.33 -10.70 9.13
N ARG A 464 -33.01 -10.63 10.43
CA ARG A 464 -33.99 -10.33 11.50
C ARG A 464 -34.60 -8.94 11.34
N THR A 465 -33.81 -7.91 11.02
CA THR A 465 -34.32 -6.55 10.82
C THR A 465 -35.15 -6.45 9.54
N SER A 466 -34.75 -7.12 8.46
CA SER A 466 -35.52 -7.20 7.21
C SER A 466 -36.87 -7.89 7.41
N ASP A 467 -36.90 -9.03 8.11
CA ASP A 467 -38.13 -9.75 8.42
C ASP A 467 -39.04 -8.95 9.35
N TYR A 468 -38.47 -8.27 10.33
CA TYR A 468 -39.22 -7.35 11.19
C TYR A 468 -39.84 -6.21 10.37
N ALA A 469 -39.09 -5.60 9.45
CA ALA A 469 -39.60 -4.56 8.55
C ALA A 469 -40.73 -5.09 7.65
N LYS A 470 -40.56 -6.27 7.04
CA LYS A 470 -41.61 -6.94 6.23
C LYS A 470 -42.86 -7.23 7.07
N ARG A 471 -42.71 -7.75 8.29
CA ARG A 471 -43.84 -8.01 9.21
C ARG A 471 -44.55 -6.72 9.62
N ARG A 472 -43.80 -5.65 9.89
CA ARG A 472 -44.34 -4.33 10.21
C ARG A 472 -45.11 -3.73 9.02
N ALA A 473 -44.57 -3.84 7.81
CA ALA A 473 -45.24 -3.41 6.58
C ALA A 473 -46.57 -4.17 6.36
N ARG A 474 -46.56 -5.51 6.46
CA ARG A 474 -47.77 -6.35 6.37
C ARG A 474 -48.82 -5.98 7.43
N ARG A 475 -48.40 -5.68 8.67
CA ARG A 475 -49.30 -5.22 9.74
C ARG A 475 -49.91 -3.84 9.44
N LYS A 476 -49.13 -2.94 8.82
CA LYS A 476 -49.62 -1.61 8.40
C LYS A 476 -50.61 -1.73 7.24
N GLU A 477 -50.31 -2.55 6.24
CA GLU A 477 -51.19 -2.84 5.09
C GLU A 477 -52.52 -3.46 5.55
N LYS A 478 -52.48 -4.46 6.46
CA LYS A 478 -53.68 -5.06 7.05
C LYS A 478 -54.55 -4.05 7.81
N ARG A 479 -53.94 -3.02 8.43
CA ARG A 479 -54.67 -1.95 9.14
C ARG A 479 -55.30 -0.92 8.20
N LEU A 480 -54.64 -0.63 7.07
CA LEU A 480 -55.09 0.40 6.14
C LEU A 480 -56.13 -0.11 5.12
N CYS A 481 -56.06 -1.37 4.69
CA CYS A 481 -57.00 -1.95 3.71
C CYS A 481 -57.40 -3.40 4.06
N PRO A 482 -58.32 -3.62 5.01
CA PRO A 482 -58.70 -4.95 5.48
C PRO A 482 -59.30 -5.84 4.38
N GLN A 483 -60.12 -5.26 3.49
CA GLN A 483 -60.83 -5.98 2.42
C GLN A 483 -59.88 -6.48 1.30
N ALA A 484 -58.84 -5.71 0.98
CA ALA A 484 -57.83 -6.10 -0.03
C ALA A 484 -56.89 -7.20 0.49
N PHE A 485 -56.67 -7.26 1.81
CA PHE A 485 -55.85 -8.29 2.44
C PHE A 485 -56.59 -9.64 2.54
N ALA A 486 -57.92 -9.64 2.67
CA ALA A 486 -58.75 -10.84 2.69
C ALA A 486 -58.76 -11.55 1.32
N LYS A 487 -58.92 -10.80 0.22
CA LYS A 487 -58.94 -11.34 -1.16
C LYS A 487 -57.63 -11.93 -1.68
N ARG A 488 -56.49 -11.70 -1.02
CA ARG A 488 -55.19 -12.29 -1.40
C ARG A 488 -54.87 -13.61 -0.68
N ARG A 489 -55.75 -14.03 0.24
CA ARG A 489 -55.56 -15.23 1.06
C ARG A 489 -56.36 -16.44 0.57
N ASP A 490 -57.36 -16.19 -0.28
CA ASP A 490 -57.99 -17.17 -1.16
C ASP A 490 -57.18 -17.24 -2.45
#